data_AF-A0A919Y4K8-F1
#
_entry.id   AF-A0A919Y4K8-F1
#
_cell.length_a   1.000
_cell.length_b   1.000
_cell.length_c   1.000
_cell.angle_alpha   90.00
_cell.angle_beta   90.00
_cell.angle_gamma   90.00
#
_symmetry.space_group_name_H-M   'P 1'
#
loop_
_entity.id
_entity.type
_entity.pdbx_description
1 polymer ?
#
loop_
_entity_poly.entity_id
_entity_poly.type
_entity_poly.pdbx_seq_one_letter_code
_entity_poly.pdbx_strand_id
1 'polypeptide(L)' 'MEDIKIGSSLSFGGYNWRVLDMQNNTALIITEDIIDQRAYHDAYKEITWAECALRKYLNGEFYEKFNATHIFR' A
#
# COMPACT_ATOMS: atom_id res chain seq x y z
N MET A 1 -8.46 -11.52 20.61
CA MET A 1 -8.15 -10.90 19.31
C MET A 1 -7.47 -12.00 18.53
N GLU A 2 -8.03 -12.44 17.40
CA GLU A 2 -7.43 -13.54 16.63
C GLU A 2 -5.97 -13.23 16.32
N ASP A 3 -5.09 -14.18 16.63
CA ASP A 3 -3.66 -14.04 16.38
C ASP A 3 -3.44 -13.86 14.87
N ILE A 4 -3.08 -12.64 14.46
CA ILE A 4 -2.73 -12.34 13.08
C ILE A 4 -1.49 -13.17 12.74
N LYS A 5 -1.64 -14.07 11.77
CA LYS A 5 -0.58 -14.97 11.31
C LYS A 5 -0.29 -14.73 9.84
N ILE A 6 0.84 -15.27 9.38
CA ILE A 6 1.16 -15.30 7.95
C ILE A 6 0.02 -16.01 7.21
N GLY A 7 -0.45 -15.39 6.13
CA GLY A 7 -1.59 -15.84 5.34
C GLY A 7 -2.96 -15.33 5.80
N SER A 8 -3.06 -14.66 6.95
CA SER A 8 -4.29 -13.97 7.37
C SER A 8 -4.66 -12.86 6.38
N SER A 9 -5.96 -12.63 6.21
CA SER A 9 -6.49 -11.48 5.48
C SER A 9 -6.93 -10.38 6.46
N LEU A 10 -6.64 -9.13 6.11
CA LEU A 10 -6.99 -7.93 6.87
C LEU A 10 -7.78 -6.98 5.98
N SER A 11 -8.81 -6.32 6.52
CA SER A 11 -9.62 -5.36 5.75
C SER A 11 -9.59 -3.99 6.42
N PHE A 12 -8.98 -3.01 5.76
CA PHE A 12 -8.96 -1.61 6.21
C PHE A 12 -8.66 -0.64 5.06
N GLY A 13 -9.11 0.61 5.21
CA GLY A 13 -8.97 1.67 4.20
C GLY A 13 -9.61 1.36 2.85
N GLY A 14 -10.60 0.47 2.82
CA GLY A 14 -11.29 0.03 1.61
C GLY A 14 -10.59 -1.08 0.82
N TYR A 15 -9.50 -1.67 1.35
CA TYR A 15 -8.76 -2.74 0.69
C TYR A 15 -8.72 -4.00 1.53
N ASN A 16 -8.60 -5.14 0.84
CA ASN A 16 -8.22 -6.42 1.43
C ASN A 16 -6.72 -6.62 1.29
N TRP A 17 -6.09 -6.98 2.39
CA TRP A 17 -4.66 -7.17 2.52
C TRP A 17 -4.37 -8.59 2.96
N ARG A 18 -3.26 -9.16 2.50
CA ARG A 18 -2.74 -10.45 2.92
C ARG A 18 -1.43 -10.26 3.68
N VAL A 19 -1.34 -10.91 4.84
CA VAL A 19 -0.09 -10.95 5.61
C VAL A 19 0.89 -11.91 4.94
N LEU A 20 2.04 -11.39 4.52
CA LEU A 20 3.11 -12.15 3.89
C LEU A 20 4.19 -12.58 4.89
N ASP A 21 4.46 -11.76 5.90
CA ASP A 21 5.46 -12.04 6.92
C ASP A 21 5.12 -11.34 8.24
N MET A 22 5.63 -11.89 9.34
CA MET A 22 5.49 -11.36 10.69
C MET A 22 6.86 -11.36 11.37
N GLN A 23 7.36 -10.17 11.67
CA GLN A 23 8.63 -10.02 12.39
C GLN A 23 8.39 -9.16 13.62
N ASN A 24 8.62 -9.74 14.81
CA ASN A 24 8.33 -9.14 16.10
C ASN A 24 6.85 -8.69 16.18
N ASN A 25 6.62 -7.38 16.09
CA ASN A 25 5.30 -6.75 16.20
C ASN A 25 4.92 -5.98 14.92
N THR A 26 5.55 -6.34 13.79
CA THR A 26 5.35 -5.72 12.48
C THR A 26 4.94 -6.77 11.46
N ALA A 27 3.88 -6.47 10.72
CA ALA A 27 3.39 -7.30 9.62
C ALA A 27 3.84 -6.72 8.28
N LEU A 28 4.37 -7.56 7.40
CA LEU A 28 4.47 -7.24 5.98
C LEU A 28 3.16 -7.66 5.31
N ILE A 29 2.50 -6.70 4.66
CA ILE A 29 1.20 -6.93 4.00
C ILE A 29 1.25 -6.49 2.53
N ILE A 30 0.39 -7.11 1.72
CA ILE A 30 0.18 -6.76 0.31
C ILE A 30 -1.32 -6.72 0.02
N THR A 31 -1.76 -5.86 -0.90
CA THR A 31 -3.16 -5.89 -1.34
C THR A 31 -3.46 -7.17 -2.11
N GLU A 32 -4.65 -7.74 -1.92
CA GLU A 32 -5.08 -8.91 -2.69
C GLU A 32 -5.45 -8.56 -4.13
N ASP A 33 -5.97 -7.35 -4.32
CA ASP A 33 -6.40 -6.81 -5.61
C ASP A 33 -5.54 -5.62 -6.06
N ILE A 34 -5.71 -5.25 -7.33
CA ILE A 34 -5.08 -4.05 -7.92
C ILE A 34 -5.66 -2.80 -7.25
N ILE A 35 -4.79 -1.97 -6.68
CA ILE A 35 -5.20 -0.71 -6.02
C ILE A 35 -5.53 0.41 -7.00
N ASP A 36 -4.85 0.47 -8.15
CA ASP A 36 -5.03 1.49 -9.17
C ASP A 36 -4.29 1.09 -10.46
N GLN A 37 -4.81 1.49 -11.62
CA GLN A 37 -4.16 1.29 -12.91
C GLN A 37 -3.37 2.55 -13.27
N ARG A 38 -2.04 2.50 -13.09
CA ARG A 38 -1.16 3.66 -13.31
C ARG A 38 0.06 3.33 -14.15
N ALA A 39 0.55 4.35 -14.87
CA ALA A 39 1.83 4.29 -15.56
C ALA A 39 2.99 4.27 -14.55
N TYR A 40 4.14 3.74 -14.98
CA TYR A 40 5.36 3.73 -14.18
C TYR A 40 5.90 5.14 -13.90
N HIS A 41 5.85 6.01 -14.90
CA HIS A 41 6.24 7.42 -14.80
C HIS A 41 5.42 8.28 -15.77
N ASP A 42 5.31 9.57 -15.49
CA ASP A 42 4.43 10.51 -16.22
C ASP A 42 5.00 10.93 -17.58
N ALA A 43 6.27 10.60 -17.86
CA ALA A 43 6.94 10.90 -19.10
C ALA A 43 7.74 9.69 -19.60
N TYR A 44 7.83 9.55 -20.92
CA TYR A 44 8.64 8.52 -21.56
C TYR A 44 10.11 8.94 -21.58
N LYS A 45 10.83 8.59 -20.51
CA LYS A 45 12.27 8.83 -20.36
C LYS A 45 12.89 7.75 -19.49
N GLU A 46 14.21 7.60 -19.60
CA GLU A 46 14.98 6.77 -18.67
C GLU A 46 14.85 7.33 -17.24
N ILE A 47 14.37 6.48 -16.32
CA ILE A 47 14.20 6.85 -14.92
C ILE A 47 14.32 5.63 -14.01
N THR A 48 14.84 5.82 -12.81
CA THR A 48 14.95 4.77 -11.80
C THR A 48 13.65 4.61 -11.01
N TRP A 49 13.47 3.45 -10.36
CA TRP A 49 12.36 3.25 -9.43
C TRP A 49 12.34 4.30 -8.31
N ALA A 50 13.53 4.71 -7.87
CA ALA A 50 13.65 5.64 -6.76
C ALA A 50 13.04 7.03 -7.07
N GLU A 51 13.04 7.41 -8.34
CA GLU A 51 12.65 8.74 -8.82
C GLU A 51 11.32 8.75 -9.58
N CYS A 52 10.78 7.56 -9.93
CA CYS A 52 9.57 7.44 -10.74
C CYS A 52 8.33 8.01 -10.04
N ALA A 53 7.33 8.36 -10.85
CA ALA A 53 6.10 8.96 -10.34
C ALA A 53 5.26 7.94 -9.57
N LEU A 54 5.29 6.67 -10.00
CA LEU A 54 4.57 5.60 -9.31
C LEU A 54 5.03 5.41 -7.86
N ARG A 55 6.35 5.41 -7.59
CA ARG A 55 6.86 5.30 -6.21
C ARG A 55 6.44 6.50 -5.36
N LYS A 56 6.44 7.71 -5.92
CA LYS A 56 5.98 8.93 -5.24
C LYS A 56 4.50 8.84 -4.89
N TYR A 57 3.66 8.39 -5.81
CA TYR A 57 2.24 8.16 -5.58
C TYR A 57 2.00 7.15 -4.44
N LEU A 58 2.65 5.98 -4.50
CA LEU A 58 2.47 4.91 -3.51
C LEU A 58 2.85 5.33 -2.09
N ASN A 59 3.92 6.12 -1.94
CA ASN A 59 4.44 6.57 -0.63
C ASN A 59 3.96 7.96 -0.21
N GLY A 60 3.15 8.62 -1.04
CA GLY A 60 2.58 9.93 -0.79
C GLY A 60 1.07 9.85 -0.85
N GLU A 61 0.46 10.33 -1.94
CA GLU A 61 -0.99 10.41 -2.13
C GLU A 61 -1.76 9.15 -1.73
N PHE A 62 -1.28 7.95 -2.10
CA PHE A 62 -1.95 6.70 -1.72
C PHE A 62 -1.84 6.43 -0.22
N TYR A 63 -0.64 6.55 0.35
CA TYR A 63 -0.38 6.32 1.76
C TYR A 63 -1.12 7.34 2.65
N GLU A 64 -1.21 8.60 2.21
CA GLU A 64 -1.90 9.65 2.96
C GLU A 64 -3.41 9.43 3.09
N LYS A 65 -4.03 8.57 2.26
CA LYS A 65 -5.44 8.15 2.43
C LYS A 65 -5.69 7.45 3.76
N PHE A 66 -4.66 6.91 4.40
CA PHE A 66 -4.76 6.22 5.68
C PHE A 66 -4.53 7.15 6.89
N ASN A 67 -4.23 8.44 6.68
CA ASN A 67 -4.04 9.38 7.77
C ASN A 67 -5.40 9.86 8.34
N ALA A 68 -5.48 9.96 9.67
CA ALA A 68 -6.71 10.22 10.44
C ALA A 68 -7.45 11.53 10.09
N THR A 69 -6.81 12.45 9.36
CA THR A 69 -7.42 13.73 8.95
C THR A 69 -8.47 13.59 7.84
N HIS A 70 -8.56 12.43 7.16
CA HIS A 70 -9.56 12.20 6.10
C HIS A 70 -10.89 11.60 6.58
N ILE A 71 -11.07 11.36 7.89
CA ILE A 71 -12.25 10.69 8.46
C ILE A 71 -13.42 11.68 8.70
N PHE A 72 -13.24 12.98 8.40
CA PHE A 72 -14.27 14.03 8.60
C PHE A 72 -14.57 14.87 7.34
N ARG A 73 -14.60 14.27 6.15
CA ARG A 73 -15.20 14.91 4.97
C ARG A 73 -16.19 14.00 4.28
#